data_AF-A0A399X6H7-F1
#
_entry.id   AF-A0A399X6H7-F1
#
_cell.length_a   1.000
_cell.length_b   1.000
_cell.length_c   1.000
_cell.angle_alpha   90.00
_cell.angle_beta   90.00
_cell.angle_gamma   90.00
#
_symmetry.space_group_name_H-M   'P 1'
#
loop_
_entity.id
_entity.type
_entity.pdbx_description
1 polymer ?
#
loop_
_entity_poly.entity_id
_entity_poly.type
_entity_poly.pdbx_seq_one_letter_code
_entity_poly.pdbx_strand_id
1 'polypeptide(L)'
;MVTEGYATPDWEVVDYQMYCLDPEVIDRQTNTGLLLRGPKPQHLEKGKYFVCIGAAQTFGRFCEKPYPTLLQERLNVVTLNLGYGGAGPSFFSKDNDRLLKYINNARFAIIQVMSGRSESNSLFESRGLGFYTRISDGTSIGCDDAFRELLKENDRDYIKKIVAETRHNWVNNYKELLEKITIPKILFWFSVRKPHYREKYDDVSSLFGEFPQLVNFHLINQIKKYCNEYVECITRQGLPHLLVNRFTGEPITVEDPWGGSWSKNWYYPSPGMHREAATALEQVCKKYLNPIEFHQQSKPSFVSGKWLFKKTIIDEKYIYLRNLCCFHLKNVALDLGILGGHTDYCRFIILGRARSGSNFLRGLLNSHQQIITFGELFRAYDSIGWEFPDYDQYLQSRSLRSFMQNDPGKFLEERVFKKFPKRILAVGFKLFYYHAQDDSRKIIWPYLKDQKDIKIIHLQRNNTLRVLLSLKKAFQTDKWTNITGEEETSSILLDCEECLREFTWSQEVKKQYGDYFEGHHKIDVSYENLSNYCEDEIKRIQAFLGVQYEIVKPSTFKQSNQPLSKSISNYFELKEKFKGTSWEKFFEE
;
A
#
# COMPACT_ATOMS: atom_id res chain seq x y z
N MET A 1 40.18 12.36 1.98
CA MET A 1 39.93 11.47 0.82
C MET A 1 38.54 10.83 0.92
N VAL A 2 37.47 11.62 1.01
CA VAL A 2 36.07 11.13 1.09
C VAL A 2 35.17 11.97 0.17
N THR A 3 35.65 12.29 -1.02
CA THR A 3 34.96 13.24 -1.93
C THR A 3 34.06 12.57 -2.96
N GLU A 4 34.09 11.25 -3.10
CA GLU A 4 33.43 10.54 -4.21
C GLU A 4 32.36 9.52 -3.80
N GLY A 5 32.03 9.44 -2.50
CA GLY A 5 30.96 8.57 -2.00
C GLY A 5 31.12 7.11 -2.46
N TYR A 6 30.12 6.59 -3.18
CA TYR A 6 30.12 5.21 -3.70
C TYR A 6 31.07 4.98 -4.89
N ALA A 7 31.51 6.02 -5.59
CA ALA A 7 32.21 5.84 -6.87
C ALA A 7 33.59 5.20 -6.73
N THR A 8 34.37 5.59 -5.72
CA THR A 8 35.70 5.00 -5.50
C THR A 8 35.63 3.51 -5.13
N PRO A 9 34.87 3.07 -4.10
CA PRO A 9 34.84 1.65 -3.74
C PRO A 9 34.14 0.78 -4.79
N ASP A 10 33.17 1.33 -5.52
CA ASP A 10 32.40 0.55 -6.49
C ASP A 10 32.97 0.62 -7.92
N TRP A 11 34.10 1.31 -8.15
CA TRP A 11 34.65 1.60 -9.50
C TRP A 11 34.85 0.37 -10.38
N GLU A 12 35.26 -0.74 -9.78
CA GLU A 12 35.47 -2.01 -10.49
C GLU A 12 34.14 -2.70 -10.84
N VAL A 13 33.03 -2.30 -10.23
CA VAL A 13 31.70 -2.88 -10.46
C VAL A 13 30.85 -1.98 -11.36
N VAL A 14 30.80 -0.67 -11.08
CA VAL A 14 30.05 0.31 -11.88
C VAL A 14 30.81 1.64 -11.93
N ASP A 15 30.95 2.20 -13.14
CA ASP A 15 31.27 3.61 -13.30
C ASP A 15 29.99 4.44 -13.28
N TYR A 16 29.79 5.17 -12.19
CA TYR A 16 28.63 6.04 -12.02
C TYR A 16 28.72 7.34 -12.83
N GLN A 17 29.84 7.58 -13.54
CA GLN A 17 30.07 8.78 -14.35
C GLN A 17 29.85 10.06 -13.54
N MET A 18 30.42 10.08 -12.32
CA MET A 18 30.22 11.17 -11.37
C MET A 18 30.65 12.50 -11.99
N TYR A 19 29.85 13.54 -11.79
CA TYR A 19 30.17 14.87 -12.29
C TYR A 19 29.70 15.96 -11.33
N CYS A 20 30.42 17.08 -11.33
CA CYS A 20 29.98 18.30 -10.67
C CYS A 20 28.94 19.02 -11.55
N LEU A 21 27.72 19.19 -11.02
CA LEU A 21 26.62 19.89 -11.70
C LEU A 21 26.97 21.36 -11.95
N ASP A 22 27.30 22.03 -10.86
CA ASP A 22 27.61 23.45 -10.77
C ASP A 22 28.53 23.62 -9.54
N PRO A 23 29.73 24.18 -9.67
CA PRO A 23 30.64 24.42 -8.54
C PRO A 23 30.02 25.26 -7.43
N GLU A 24 28.98 26.03 -7.71
CA GLU A 24 28.27 26.84 -6.74
C GLU A 24 27.19 26.07 -5.95
N VAL A 25 26.78 24.89 -6.42
CA VAL A 25 25.91 23.98 -5.69
C VAL A 25 26.78 23.12 -4.78
N ILE A 26 26.74 23.40 -3.47
CA ILE A 26 27.68 22.84 -2.50
C ILE A 26 27.09 21.60 -1.81
N ASP A 27 27.91 20.56 -1.72
CA ASP A 27 27.71 19.42 -0.84
C ASP A 27 27.96 19.85 0.62
N ARG A 28 26.93 19.75 1.45
CA ARG A 28 26.94 20.22 2.84
C ARG A 28 27.79 19.35 3.78
N GLN A 29 28.18 18.15 3.34
CA GLN A 29 29.06 17.27 4.09
C GLN A 29 30.53 17.61 3.83
N THR A 30 30.91 17.80 2.57
CA THR A 30 32.31 18.00 2.17
C THR A 30 32.69 19.46 1.98
N ASN A 31 31.70 20.36 1.89
CA ASN A 31 31.88 21.77 1.52
C ASN A 31 32.55 21.96 0.15
N THR A 32 32.33 21.01 -0.78
CA THR A 32 32.80 21.04 -2.16
C THR A 32 31.62 21.10 -3.13
N GLY A 33 31.87 21.27 -4.43
CA GLY A 33 30.81 21.13 -5.44
C GLY A 33 30.11 19.77 -5.34
N LEU A 34 28.78 19.76 -5.42
CA LEU A 34 27.96 18.57 -5.31
C LEU A 34 28.19 17.66 -6.52
N LEU A 35 28.72 16.46 -6.25
CA LEU A 35 28.88 15.43 -7.25
C LEU A 35 27.59 14.62 -7.41
N LEU A 36 27.14 14.49 -8.65
CA LEU A 36 25.95 13.74 -9.02
C LEU A 36 26.31 12.57 -9.91
N ARG A 37 25.43 11.57 -9.89
CA ARG A 37 25.50 10.44 -10.81
C ARG A 37 25.23 10.89 -12.24
N GLY A 38 26.09 10.46 -13.15
CA GLY A 38 25.97 10.71 -14.58
C GLY A 38 24.96 9.82 -15.32
N PRO A 39 24.88 9.99 -16.65
CA PRO A 39 25.73 10.89 -17.46
C PRO A 39 25.45 12.38 -17.22
N LYS A 40 26.48 13.23 -17.36
CA LYS A 40 26.32 14.70 -17.26
C LYS A 40 25.43 15.23 -18.39
N PRO A 41 24.31 15.90 -18.08
CA PRO A 41 23.52 16.59 -19.10
C PRO A 41 24.34 17.69 -19.79
N GLN A 42 24.27 17.76 -21.12
CA GLN A 42 24.91 18.85 -21.88
C GLN A 42 24.22 20.19 -21.65
N HIS A 43 22.88 20.18 -21.60
CA HIS A 43 22.05 21.36 -21.39
C HIS A 43 20.88 21.05 -20.44
N LEU A 44 20.56 21.99 -19.56
CA LEU A 44 19.43 21.93 -18.63
C LEU A 44 18.50 23.13 -18.85
N GLU A 45 17.81 23.13 -19.99
CA GLU A 45 16.82 24.16 -20.32
C GLU A 45 15.56 24.03 -19.46
N LYS A 46 15.04 25.17 -19.00
CA LYS A 46 13.83 25.21 -18.16
C LYS A 46 12.67 24.48 -18.84
N GLY A 47 12.09 23.51 -18.14
CA GLY A 47 10.95 22.70 -18.58
C GLY A 47 11.28 21.61 -19.60
N LYS A 48 12.57 21.37 -19.91
CA LYS A 48 13.02 20.37 -20.91
C LYS A 48 13.69 19.13 -20.30
N TYR A 49 13.79 19.07 -18.98
CA TYR A 49 14.29 17.91 -18.23
C TYR A 49 13.36 17.59 -17.07
N PHE A 50 13.52 16.42 -16.45
CA PHE A 50 12.92 16.08 -15.16
C PHE A 50 13.99 15.76 -14.13
N VAL A 51 13.64 15.77 -12.85
CA VAL A 51 14.57 15.42 -11.77
C VAL A 51 14.09 14.21 -10.98
N CYS A 52 15.03 13.40 -10.52
CA CYS A 52 14.78 12.31 -9.57
C CYS A 52 15.54 12.60 -8.28
N ILE A 53 14.83 12.86 -7.20
CA ILE A 53 15.37 13.22 -5.87
C ILE A 53 15.28 12.00 -4.97
N GLY A 54 16.37 11.63 -4.31
CA GLY A 54 16.32 10.53 -3.35
C GLY A 54 17.66 10.13 -2.77
N ALA A 55 17.65 8.98 -2.10
CA ALA A 55 18.82 8.41 -1.46
C ALA A 55 19.59 7.46 -2.40
N ALA A 56 20.32 6.51 -1.82
CA ALA A 56 21.09 5.51 -2.56
C ALA A 56 20.27 4.67 -3.55
N GLN A 57 18.96 4.50 -3.30
CA GLN A 57 18.04 3.80 -4.22
C GLN A 57 17.78 4.60 -5.51
N THR A 58 17.78 5.93 -5.43
CA THR A 58 17.66 6.80 -6.61
C THR A 58 19.01 6.95 -7.31
N PHE A 59 20.09 7.02 -6.53
CA PHE A 59 21.46 6.96 -7.04
C PHE A 59 21.70 5.66 -7.82
N GLY A 60 21.23 4.52 -7.33
CA GLY A 60 21.36 3.22 -7.97
C GLY A 60 22.73 2.56 -7.75
N ARG A 61 23.16 2.48 -6.48
CA ARG A 61 24.41 1.79 -6.12
C ARG A 61 24.37 0.34 -6.65
N PHE A 62 25.47 -0.12 -7.25
CA PHE A 62 25.62 -1.41 -7.95
C PHE A 62 24.71 -1.62 -9.16
N CYS A 63 24.06 -0.58 -9.66
CA CYS A 63 23.26 -0.64 -10.88
C CYS A 63 23.84 0.31 -11.92
N GLU A 64 24.21 -0.21 -13.09
CA GLU A 64 24.74 0.61 -14.20
C GLU A 64 23.68 1.55 -14.80
N LYS A 65 22.44 1.07 -14.97
CA LYS A 65 21.31 1.83 -15.50
C LYS A 65 20.18 1.94 -14.48
N PRO A 66 20.22 2.95 -13.58
CA PRO A 66 19.17 3.12 -12.59
C PRO A 66 17.88 3.64 -13.24
N TYR A 67 16.79 3.59 -12.47
CA TYR A 67 15.46 3.98 -12.97
C TYR A 67 15.41 5.40 -13.56
N PRO A 68 16.16 6.43 -13.07
CA PRO A 68 16.20 7.73 -13.73
C PRO A 68 16.73 7.64 -15.17
N THR A 69 17.83 6.91 -15.39
CA THR A 69 18.43 6.70 -16.72
C THR A 69 17.48 5.92 -17.63
N LEU A 70 16.85 4.85 -17.11
CA LEU A 70 15.88 4.06 -17.86
C LEU A 70 14.64 4.89 -18.24
N LEU A 71 14.17 5.78 -17.36
CA LEU A 71 13.08 6.70 -17.67
C LEU A 71 13.51 7.75 -18.70
N GLN A 72 14.73 8.28 -18.63
CA GLN A 72 15.24 9.17 -19.67
C GLN A 72 15.18 8.51 -21.05
N GLU A 73 15.65 7.26 -21.17
CA GLU A 73 15.60 6.48 -22.42
C GLU A 73 14.15 6.27 -22.90
N ARG A 74 13.23 5.90 -21.99
CA ARG A 74 11.82 5.59 -22.33
C ARG A 74 10.96 6.81 -22.65
N LEU A 75 11.23 7.93 -21.97
CA LEU A 75 10.48 9.17 -22.12
C LEU A 75 11.08 10.08 -23.19
N ASN A 76 12.32 9.81 -23.61
CA ASN A 76 13.12 10.68 -24.47
C ASN A 76 13.21 12.12 -23.91
N VAL A 77 13.45 12.23 -22.60
CA VAL A 77 13.60 13.51 -21.89
C VAL A 77 14.80 13.41 -20.96
N VAL A 78 15.65 14.44 -20.96
CA VAL A 78 16.83 14.50 -20.08
C VAL A 78 16.42 14.38 -18.62
N THR A 79 17.16 13.59 -17.84
CA THR A 79 16.99 13.49 -16.39
C THR A 79 18.18 14.11 -15.66
N LEU A 80 17.91 14.71 -14.51
CA LEU A 80 18.91 15.00 -13.49
C LEU A 80 18.73 14.01 -12.34
N ASN A 81 19.70 13.10 -12.14
CA ASN A 81 19.69 12.15 -11.03
C ASN A 81 20.28 12.82 -9.77
N LEU A 82 19.39 13.28 -8.89
CA LEU A 82 19.71 13.88 -7.59
C LEU A 82 19.69 12.83 -6.46
N GLY A 83 20.04 11.58 -6.79
CA GLY A 83 20.26 10.54 -5.81
C GLY A 83 21.56 10.76 -5.03
N TYR A 84 21.52 10.71 -3.70
CA TYR A 84 22.70 10.87 -2.86
C TYR A 84 22.71 9.87 -1.69
N GLY A 85 23.86 9.24 -1.41
CA GLY A 85 23.98 8.20 -0.39
C GLY A 85 23.54 8.67 1.00
N GLY A 86 22.58 7.96 1.61
CA GLY A 86 22.08 8.30 2.94
C GLY A 86 21.22 9.57 3.04
N ALA A 87 20.88 10.22 1.91
CA ALA A 87 20.11 11.46 1.93
C ALA A 87 18.69 11.29 2.50
N GLY A 88 18.29 12.27 3.30
CA GLY A 88 16.93 12.56 3.74
C GLY A 88 16.42 13.90 3.16
N PRO A 89 15.16 14.27 3.41
CA PRO A 89 14.57 15.51 2.88
C PRO A 89 15.35 16.79 3.23
N SER A 90 15.90 16.87 4.45
CA SER A 90 16.62 18.06 4.92
C SER A 90 17.95 18.32 4.20
N PHE A 91 18.52 17.31 3.53
CA PHE A 91 19.69 17.48 2.65
C PHE A 91 19.34 18.37 1.44
N PHE A 92 18.13 18.22 0.90
CA PHE A 92 17.67 18.95 -0.27
C PHE A 92 16.97 20.28 0.08
N SER A 93 16.34 20.40 1.26
CA SER A 93 15.56 21.60 1.61
C SER A 93 16.38 22.72 2.26
N LYS A 94 17.37 22.39 3.11
CA LYS A 94 18.07 23.38 3.94
C LYS A 94 19.32 23.92 3.25
N ASP A 95 19.43 25.25 3.20
CA ASP A 95 20.58 26.01 2.67
C ASP A 95 21.00 25.61 1.25
N ASN A 96 20.02 25.30 0.39
CA ASN A 96 20.27 24.69 -0.92
C ASN A 96 19.49 25.36 -2.07
N ASP A 97 19.30 26.68 -2.00
CA ASP A 97 18.51 27.46 -2.96
C ASP A 97 19.00 27.31 -4.41
N ARG A 98 20.32 27.15 -4.59
CA ARG A 98 20.91 26.91 -5.92
C ARG A 98 20.49 25.55 -6.48
N LEU A 99 20.48 24.48 -5.69
CA LEU A 99 19.97 23.19 -6.14
C LEU A 99 18.46 23.25 -6.39
N LEU A 100 17.70 23.95 -5.53
CA LEU A 100 16.27 24.14 -5.70
C LEU A 100 15.94 24.91 -6.99
N LYS A 101 16.82 25.79 -7.47
CA LYS A 101 16.68 26.44 -8.78
C LYS A 101 16.72 25.41 -9.92
N TYR A 102 17.63 24.44 -9.89
CA TYR A 102 17.64 23.34 -10.88
C TYR A 102 16.39 22.47 -10.74
N ILE A 103 16.01 22.10 -9.51
CA ILE A 103 14.78 21.32 -9.29
C ILE A 103 13.56 22.04 -9.87
N ASN A 104 13.36 23.32 -9.55
CA ASN A 104 12.19 24.09 -9.97
C ASN A 104 12.22 24.56 -11.44
N ASN A 105 13.37 24.44 -12.11
CA ASN A 105 13.44 24.63 -13.55
C ASN A 105 13.08 23.36 -14.33
N ALA A 106 12.95 22.21 -13.67
CA ALA A 106 12.55 20.97 -14.34
C ALA A 106 11.04 20.96 -14.66
N ARG A 107 10.62 19.99 -15.45
CA ARG A 107 9.23 19.79 -15.86
C ARG A 107 8.38 19.13 -14.78
N PHE A 108 8.96 18.18 -14.06
CA PHE A 108 8.40 17.52 -12.89
C PHE A 108 9.53 16.91 -12.06
N ALA A 109 9.23 16.60 -10.80
CA ALA A 109 10.15 15.94 -9.87
C ALA A 109 9.58 14.59 -9.42
N ILE A 110 10.38 13.53 -9.53
CA ILE A 110 10.14 12.25 -8.86
C ILE A 110 10.88 12.29 -7.53
N ILE A 111 10.17 12.10 -6.42
CA ILE A 111 10.71 12.26 -5.07
C ILE A 111 10.59 10.92 -4.36
N GLN A 112 11.71 10.23 -4.20
CA GLN A 112 11.77 8.98 -3.45
C GLN A 112 11.37 9.23 -2.00
N VAL A 113 10.57 8.35 -1.41
CA VAL A 113 10.40 8.26 0.04
C VAL A 113 11.70 7.72 0.65
N MET A 114 12.49 8.64 1.19
CA MET A 114 13.79 8.43 1.84
C MET A 114 13.66 7.96 3.29
N SER A 115 14.77 7.48 3.86
CA SER A 115 14.84 6.95 5.21
C SER A 115 14.59 8.01 6.29
N GLY A 116 13.94 7.62 7.38
CA GLY A 116 13.75 8.44 8.59
C GLY A 116 14.98 8.49 9.49
N ARG A 117 15.92 7.55 9.35
CA ARG A 117 17.16 7.52 10.15
C ARG A 117 18.15 8.64 9.79
N SER A 118 17.87 9.42 8.76
CA SER A 118 18.73 10.55 8.37
C SER A 118 18.26 11.87 9.01
N GLU A 119 17.31 11.81 9.93
CA GLU A 119 16.72 12.99 10.58
C GLU A 119 17.33 13.25 11.95
N SER A 120 17.44 14.54 12.28
CA SER A 120 17.82 14.99 13.61
C SER A 120 16.74 14.66 14.64
N ASN A 121 17.15 14.56 15.90
CA ASN A 121 16.31 14.51 17.09
C ASN A 121 17.06 15.15 18.27
N SER A 122 16.49 15.08 19.47
CA SER A 122 17.03 15.72 20.67
C SER A 122 18.41 15.21 21.10
N LEU A 123 18.86 14.08 20.57
CA LEU A 123 20.15 13.46 20.91
C LEU A 123 21.18 13.59 19.79
N PHE A 124 20.71 13.68 18.55
CA PHE A 124 21.53 13.58 17.36
C PHE A 124 21.16 14.66 16.35
N GLU A 125 22.15 15.46 15.94
CA GLU A 125 22.00 16.39 14.84
C GLU A 125 22.44 15.72 13.53
N SER A 126 21.57 15.74 12.52
CA SER A 126 21.89 15.35 11.15
C SER A 126 21.83 16.55 10.20
N ARG A 127 22.68 16.51 9.18
CA ARG A 127 22.58 17.40 8.00
C ARG A 127 21.71 16.78 6.88
N GLY A 128 20.81 15.86 7.24
CA GLY A 128 19.98 15.11 6.31
C GLY A 128 20.69 13.92 5.69
N LEU A 129 21.66 13.33 6.38
CA LEU A 129 22.49 12.23 5.92
C LEU A 129 22.52 11.10 6.95
N GLY A 130 23.10 9.95 6.58
CA GLY A 130 23.23 8.76 7.43
C GLY A 130 24.26 8.85 8.56
N PHE A 131 24.70 10.06 8.91
CA PHE A 131 25.66 10.36 9.97
C PHE A 131 25.09 11.46 10.88
N TYR A 132 25.45 11.37 12.14
CA TYR A 132 25.03 12.28 13.19
C TYR A 132 26.22 12.93 13.87
N THR A 133 26.00 14.13 14.40
CA THR A 133 26.77 14.70 15.49
C THR A 133 25.97 14.51 16.78
N ARG A 134 26.52 13.78 17.75
CA ARG A 134 25.87 13.58 19.06
C ARG A 134 25.89 14.92 19.82
N ILE A 135 24.74 15.37 20.28
CA ILE A 135 24.59 16.71 20.87
C ILE A 135 25.34 16.84 22.20
N SER A 136 25.42 15.76 22.97
CA SER A 136 26.02 15.78 24.32
C SER A 136 27.53 16.01 24.32
N ASP A 137 28.25 15.57 23.28
CA ASP A 137 29.72 15.56 23.24
C ASP A 137 30.33 15.99 21.90
N GLY A 138 29.53 16.24 20.86
CA GLY A 138 29.99 16.65 19.54
C GLY A 138 30.58 15.53 18.68
N THR A 139 30.50 14.26 19.11
CA THR A 139 31.10 13.14 18.39
C THR A 139 30.34 12.82 17.11
N SER A 140 31.08 12.57 16.02
CA SER A 140 30.51 12.05 14.77
C SER A 140 30.26 10.55 14.87
N ILE A 141 29.05 10.10 14.54
CA ILE A 141 28.63 8.69 14.66
C ILE A 141 27.68 8.30 13.52
N GLY A 142 27.77 7.05 13.04
CA GLY A 142 26.84 6.51 12.05
C GLY A 142 25.44 6.31 12.65
N CYS A 143 24.39 6.50 11.86
CA CYS A 143 23.01 6.37 12.37
C CYS A 143 22.70 4.97 12.94
N ASP A 144 23.25 3.90 12.34
CA ASP A 144 23.12 2.53 12.84
C ASP A 144 23.80 2.35 14.21
N ASP A 145 24.99 2.91 14.41
CA ASP A 145 25.72 2.82 15.69
C ASP A 145 25.02 3.65 16.77
N ALA A 146 24.56 4.86 16.43
CA ALA A 146 23.84 5.74 17.34
C ALA A 146 22.55 5.10 17.88
N PHE A 147 21.73 4.48 17.01
CA PHE A 147 20.54 3.77 17.46
C PHE A 147 20.86 2.45 18.17
N ARG A 148 21.99 1.80 17.85
CA ARG A 148 22.46 0.60 18.57
C ARG A 148 22.86 0.93 20.01
N GLU A 149 23.60 2.02 20.22
CA GLU A 149 23.90 2.54 21.56
C GLU A 149 22.61 2.91 22.31
N LEU A 150 21.71 3.66 21.65
CA LEU A 150 20.45 4.08 22.24
C LEU A 150 19.63 2.87 22.75
N LEU A 151 19.48 1.83 21.92
CA LEU A 151 18.77 0.59 22.24
C LEU A 151 19.44 -0.21 23.36
N LYS A 152 20.76 -0.13 23.50
CA LYS A 152 21.52 -0.83 24.55
C LYS A 152 21.38 -0.13 25.91
N GLU A 153 21.29 1.20 25.91
CA GLU A 153 21.41 2.01 27.12
C GLU A 153 20.07 2.44 27.73
N ASN A 154 18.96 2.33 26.99
CA ASN A 154 17.69 2.90 27.41
C ASN A 154 16.54 1.89 27.30
N ASP A 155 15.49 2.09 28.11
CA ASP A 155 14.28 1.29 28.02
C ASP A 155 13.49 1.56 26.75
N ARG A 156 12.61 0.60 26.41
CA ARG A 156 11.81 0.61 25.18
C ARG A 156 10.93 1.85 25.03
N ASP A 157 10.41 2.42 26.10
CA ASP A 157 9.50 3.56 26.01
C ASP A 157 10.28 4.85 25.71
N TYR A 158 11.49 4.98 26.23
CA TYR A 158 12.40 6.04 25.83
C TYR A 158 12.77 5.93 24.34
N ILE A 159 13.08 4.73 23.83
CA ILE A 159 13.38 4.53 22.40
C ILE A 159 12.19 4.94 21.53
N LYS A 160 10.97 4.53 21.91
CA LYS A 160 9.75 4.92 21.19
C LYS A 160 9.60 6.43 21.10
N LYS A 161 9.92 7.17 22.18
CA LYS A 161 9.88 8.63 22.21
C LYS A 161 10.84 9.24 21.20
N ILE A 162 12.10 8.79 21.18
CA ILE A 162 13.11 9.29 20.21
C ILE A 162 12.72 8.94 18.78
N VAL A 163 12.21 7.73 18.53
CA VAL A 163 11.71 7.32 17.20
C VAL A 163 10.52 8.19 16.77
N ALA A 164 9.58 8.48 17.67
CA ALA A 164 8.44 9.35 17.38
C ALA A 164 8.86 10.78 17.05
N GLU A 165 9.83 11.33 17.80
CA GLU A 165 10.42 12.64 17.53
C GLU A 165 11.13 12.67 16.16
N THR A 166 12.01 11.70 15.91
CA THR A 166 12.74 11.56 14.63
C THR A 166 11.76 11.55 13.45
N ARG A 167 10.65 10.84 13.59
CA ARG A 167 9.58 10.78 12.58
C ARG A 167 8.80 12.08 12.44
N HIS A 168 8.54 12.77 13.53
CA HIS A 168 7.90 14.08 13.49
C HIS A 168 8.78 15.07 12.71
N ASN A 169 10.08 15.08 12.99
CA ASN A 169 11.06 15.89 12.27
C ASN A 169 11.15 15.50 10.79
N TRP A 170 11.12 14.20 10.48
CA TRP A 170 11.05 13.69 9.11
C TRP A 170 9.87 14.27 8.33
N VAL A 171 8.66 14.27 8.92
CA VAL A 171 7.47 14.82 8.26
C VAL A 171 7.63 16.32 8.03
N ASN A 172 8.14 17.07 9.01
CA ASN A 172 8.31 18.51 8.88
C ASN A 172 9.33 18.87 7.80
N ASN A 173 10.47 18.17 7.75
CA ASN A 173 11.50 18.40 6.74
C ASN A 173 11.02 17.98 5.33
N TYR A 174 10.20 16.91 5.22
CA TYR A 174 9.54 16.61 3.95
C TYR A 174 8.56 17.70 3.52
N LYS A 175 7.73 18.21 4.43
CA LYS A 175 6.81 19.32 4.11
C LYS A 175 7.58 20.52 3.58
N GLU A 176 8.65 20.91 4.27
CA GLU A 176 9.53 22.01 3.85
C GLU A 176 10.08 21.78 2.44
N LEU A 177 10.64 20.59 2.16
CA LEU A 177 11.13 20.24 0.82
C LEU A 177 10.03 20.33 -0.24
N LEU A 178 8.87 19.73 0.03
CA LEU A 178 7.76 19.63 -0.92
C LEU A 178 7.10 20.99 -1.19
N GLU A 179 7.08 21.90 -0.21
CA GLU A 179 6.61 23.28 -0.35
C GLU A 179 7.58 24.14 -1.15
N LYS A 180 8.90 23.94 -0.98
CA LYS A 180 9.94 24.63 -1.77
C LYS A 180 9.98 24.19 -3.24
N ILE A 181 9.50 22.98 -3.55
CA ILE A 181 9.38 22.48 -4.92
C ILE A 181 8.06 22.95 -5.54
N THR A 182 8.13 23.86 -6.50
CA THR A 182 6.97 24.54 -7.11
C THR A 182 6.43 23.82 -8.34
N ILE A 183 7.21 22.90 -8.92
CA ILE A 183 6.82 22.09 -10.08
C ILE A 183 5.99 20.86 -9.67
N PRO A 184 5.38 20.13 -10.62
CA PRO A 184 4.67 18.89 -10.32
C PRO A 184 5.55 17.84 -9.64
N LYS A 185 5.00 17.18 -8.62
CA LYS A 185 5.70 16.25 -7.73
C LYS A 185 5.06 14.87 -7.78
N ILE A 186 5.87 13.85 -8.04
CA ILE A 186 5.51 12.43 -7.99
C ILE A 186 6.22 11.83 -6.79
N LEU A 187 5.47 11.55 -5.71
CA LEU A 187 6.03 10.85 -4.55
C LEU A 187 6.21 9.38 -4.90
N PHE A 188 7.40 8.82 -4.65
CA PHE A 188 7.76 7.49 -5.10
C PHE A 188 8.21 6.59 -3.95
N TRP A 189 7.41 5.58 -3.62
CA TRP A 189 7.79 4.51 -2.71
C TRP A 189 8.54 3.43 -3.47
N PHE A 190 9.86 3.37 -3.31
CA PHE A 190 10.71 2.34 -3.90
C PHE A 190 11.33 1.49 -2.79
N SER A 191 10.89 0.24 -2.67
CA SER A 191 11.22 -0.60 -1.53
C SER A 191 11.12 -2.10 -1.84
N VAL A 192 11.66 -2.93 -0.95
CA VAL A 192 11.39 -4.38 -0.88
C VAL A 192 10.21 -4.72 0.03
N ARG A 193 9.62 -3.72 0.70
CA ARG A 193 8.51 -3.88 1.65
C ARG A 193 7.37 -2.90 1.40
N LYS A 194 6.18 -3.26 1.90
CA LYS A 194 5.00 -2.37 1.95
C LYS A 194 5.21 -1.25 3.00
N PRO A 195 4.57 -0.07 2.84
CA PRO A 195 4.55 0.98 3.85
C PRO A 195 4.01 0.56 5.22
N HIS A 196 3.07 -0.38 5.22
CA HIS A 196 2.51 -0.97 6.43
C HIS A 196 3.51 -1.97 7.03
N TYR A 197 4.10 -1.62 8.16
CA TYR A 197 4.91 -2.54 8.96
C TYR A 197 4.72 -2.26 10.45
N ARG A 198 5.02 -3.26 11.28
CA ARG A 198 5.06 -3.13 12.73
C ARG A 198 6.49 -2.93 13.19
N GLU A 199 6.73 -1.89 13.97
CA GLU A 199 8.04 -1.64 14.56
C GLU A 199 8.43 -2.73 15.56
N LYS A 200 9.71 -3.10 15.51
CA LYS A 200 10.37 -3.93 16.49
C LYS A 200 11.47 -3.11 17.15
N TYR A 201 11.81 -3.45 18.38
CA TYR A 201 12.74 -2.68 19.21
C TYR A 201 13.78 -3.61 19.87
N ASP A 202 13.99 -4.79 19.28
CA ASP A 202 14.82 -5.84 19.87
C ASP A 202 16.31 -5.52 19.65
N ASP A 203 16.63 -5.08 18.44
CA ASP A 203 17.94 -4.59 18.01
C ASP A 203 17.82 -3.58 16.85
N VAL A 204 18.92 -2.95 16.45
CA VAL A 204 18.93 -1.95 15.37
C VAL A 204 18.48 -2.52 14.03
N SER A 205 18.82 -3.78 13.72
CA SER A 205 18.40 -4.46 12.49
C SER A 205 16.88 -4.63 12.46
N SER A 206 16.28 -5.02 13.58
CA SER A 206 14.83 -5.17 13.75
C SER A 206 14.09 -3.82 13.70
N LEU A 207 14.68 -2.75 14.26
CA LEU A 207 14.09 -1.42 14.33
C LEU A 207 14.10 -0.73 12.97
N PHE A 208 15.24 -0.79 12.29
CA PHE A 208 15.41 -0.18 10.98
C PHE A 208 14.74 -1.02 9.89
N GLY A 209 14.90 -2.34 9.94
CA GLY A 209 14.41 -3.26 8.95
C GLY A 209 14.82 -2.85 7.53
N GLU A 210 13.95 -3.18 6.58
CA GLU A 210 14.14 -2.83 5.18
C GLU A 210 13.85 -1.35 4.90
N PHE A 211 14.54 -0.78 3.90
CA PHE A 211 14.36 0.62 3.54
C PHE A 211 12.93 0.92 3.01
N PRO A 212 12.42 2.14 3.20
CA PRO A 212 13.02 3.24 3.97
C PRO A 212 12.87 3.04 5.49
N GLN A 213 13.96 3.09 6.26
CA GLN A 213 13.94 2.82 7.70
C GLN A 213 13.12 3.86 8.45
N LEU A 214 12.48 3.47 9.55
CA LEU A 214 11.65 4.33 10.41
C LEU A 214 10.46 5.01 9.71
N VAL A 215 10.15 4.69 8.45
CA VAL A 215 9.03 5.29 7.69
C VAL A 215 7.89 4.28 7.49
N ASN A 216 6.70 4.63 7.93
CA ASN A 216 5.50 3.82 7.83
C ASN A 216 4.40 4.54 7.04
N PHE A 217 3.30 3.84 6.76
CA PHE A 217 2.15 4.36 6.03
C PHE A 217 1.59 5.69 6.59
N HIS A 218 1.55 5.87 7.91
CA HIS A 218 1.02 7.09 8.53
C HIS A 218 1.86 8.32 8.20
N LEU A 219 3.19 8.16 8.13
CA LEU A 219 4.12 9.23 7.77
C LEU A 219 3.96 9.64 6.30
N ILE A 220 3.82 8.65 5.41
CA ILE A 220 3.58 8.89 3.98
C ILE A 220 2.29 9.68 3.77
N ASN A 221 1.20 9.29 4.43
CA ASN A 221 -0.09 9.99 4.28
C ASN A 221 -0.01 11.48 4.65
N GLN A 222 0.83 11.84 5.61
CA GLN A 222 1.01 13.23 6.01
C GLN A 222 1.68 14.08 4.91
N ILE A 223 2.56 13.48 4.11
CA ILE A 223 3.33 14.20 3.07
C ILE A 223 2.75 14.03 1.66
N LYS A 224 2.00 12.95 1.42
CA LYS A 224 1.39 12.62 0.12
C LYS A 224 0.46 13.71 -0.41
N LYS A 225 -0.21 14.45 0.49
CA LYS A 225 -1.10 15.58 0.15
C LYS A 225 -0.39 16.77 -0.51
N TYR A 226 0.93 16.87 -0.38
CA TYR A 226 1.74 17.92 -1.01
C TYR A 226 2.23 17.52 -2.41
N CYS A 227 1.91 16.30 -2.87
CA CYS A 227 2.34 15.77 -4.15
C CYS A 227 1.14 15.61 -5.10
N ASN A 228 1.43 15.67 -6.41
CA ASN A 228 0.42 15.51 -7.45
C ASN A 228 0.05 14.03 -7.63
N GLU A 229 1.03 13.15 -7.48
CA GLU A 229 0.91 11.71 -7.70
C GLU A 229 1.68 10.93 -6.63
N TYR A 230 1.27 9.68 -6.41
CA TYR A 230 1.96 8.72 -5.56
C TYR A 230 2.08 7.38 -6.28
N VAL A 231 3.31 6.89 -6.42
CA VAL A 231 3.63 5.63 -7.11
C VAL A 231 4.35 4.71 -6.15
N GLU A 232 3.99 3.43 -6.15
CA GLU A 232 4.66 2.39 -5.38
C GLU A 232 5.33 1.39 -6.34
N CYS A 233 6.57 1.02 -6.01
CA CYS A 233 7.28 -0.11 -6.58
C CYS A 233 7.84 -0.93 -5.42
N ILE A 234 7.23 -2.09 -5.19
CA ILE A 234 7.59 -3.02 -4.11
C ILE A 234 8.04 -4.32 -4.75
N THR A 235 9.34 -4.59 -4.69
CA THR A 235 9.93 -5.72 -5.40
C THR A 235 11.24 -6.17 -4.78
N ARG A 236 11.57 -7.44 -4.94
CA ARG A 236 12.88 -8.02 -4.61
C ARG A 236 13.56 -8.60 -5.85
N GLN A 237 13.06 -8.28 -7.05
CA GLN A 237 13.49 -8.91 -8.28
C GLN A 237 15.00 -8.79 -8.46
N GLY A 238 15.69 -9.90 -8.68
CA GLY A 238 17.15 -9.92 -8.87
C GLY A 238 18.00 -9.69 -7.62
N LEU A 239 17.40 -9.71 -6.42
CA LEU A 239 18.17 -9.80 -5.17
C LEU A 239 18.28 -11.27 -4.70
N PRO A 240 19.46 -11.69 -4.18
CA PRO A 240 20.70 -10.92 -4.14
C PRO A 240 21.37 -10.81 -5.52
N HIS A 241 22.02 -9.68 -5.78
CA HIS A 241 22.67 -9.36 -7.05
C HIS A 241 24.18 -9.62 -6.93
N LEU A 242 24.70 -10.62 -7.66
CA LEU A 242 26.14 -10.92 -7.69
C LEU A 242 26.91 -9.70 -8.22
N LEU A 243 27.97 -9.29 -7.52
CA LEU A 243 28.84 -8.22 -7.99
C LEU A 243 29.95 -8.83 -8.87
N VAL A 244 30.15 -8.22 -10.04
CA VAL A 244 31.09 -8.68 -11.06
C VAL A 244 32.01 -7.53 -11.40
N ASN A 245 33.31 -7.81 -11.52
CA ASN A 245 34.27 -6.84 -11.99
C ASN A 245 34.04 -6.58 -13.49
N ARG A 246 33.74 -5.32 -13.85
CA ARG A 246 33.38 -4.95 -15.22
C ARG A 246 34.53 -5.03 -16.23
N PHE A 247 35.77 -5.18 -15.77
CA PHE A 247 36.95 -5.35 -16.62
C PHE A 247 37.27 -6.82 -16.88
N THR A 248 37.07 -7.69 -15.90
CA THR A 248 37.44 -9.12 -15.99
C THR A 248 36.25 -10.04 -16.23
N GLY A 249 35.04 -9.62 -15.86
CA GLY A 249 33.84 -10.47 -15.88
C GLY A 249 33.74 -11.44 -14.71
N GLU A 250 34.69 -11.43 -13.78
CA GLU A 250 34.74 -12.34 -12.64
C GLU A 250 34.03 -11.77 -11.39
N PRO A 251 33.48 -12.62 -10.50
CA PRO A 251 32.94 -12.17 -9.22
C PRO A 251 33.94 -11.38 -8.39
N ILE A 252 33.48 -10.30 -7.73
CA ILE A 252 34.32 -9.44 -6.90
C ILE A 252 33.65 -9.15 -5.55
N THR A 253 34.47 -8.93 -4.53
CA THR A 253 34.01 -8.39 -3.24
C THR A 253 34.40 -6.92 -3.15
N VAL A 254 33.42 -6.05 -2.90
CA VAL A 254 33.65 -4.62 -2.68
C VAL A 254 33.71 -4.36 -1.18
N GLU A 255 34.79 -3.74 -0.72
CA GLU A 255 34.91 -3.21 0.64
C GLU A 255 34.62 -1.71 0.62
N ASP A 256 33.70 -1.24 1.47
CA ASP A 256 33.36 0.16 1.55
C ASP A 256 33.90 0.87 2.81
N PRO A 257 34.10 2.21 2.77
CA PRO A 257 34.66 2.96 3.90
C PRO A 257 33.78 2.97 5.16
N TRP A 258 32.57 2.40 5.09
CA TRP A 258 31.61 2.33 6.18
C TRP A 258 31.60 0.94 6.83
N GLY A 259 32.57 0.08 6.50
CA GLY A 259 32.75 -1.25 7.08
C GLY A 259 31.92 -2.35 6.42
N GLY A 260 31.33 -2.08 5.25
CA GLY A 260 30.57 -3.07 4.48
C GLY A 260 31.46 -3.88 3.53
N SER A 261 31.33 -5.21 3.61
CA SER A 261 31.94 -6.17 2.67
C SER A 261 30.86 -6.81 1.80
N TRP A 262 30.96 -6.62 0.47
CA TRP A 262 29.90 -6.93 -0.48
C TRP A 262 30.39 -7.89 -1.57
N SER A 263 30.24 -9.20 -1.34
CA SER A 263 30.41 -10.22 -2.40
C SER A 263 29.17 -10.37 -3.28
N LYS A 264 28.01 -9.99 -2.74
CA LYS A 264 26.77 -9.74 -3.48
C LYS A 264 26.09 -8.51 -2.88
N ASN A 265 25.26 -7.86 -3.67
CA ASN A 265 24.35 -6.83 -3.19
C ASN A 265 23.05 -7.49 -2.70
N TRP A 266 22.83 -7.42 -1.39
CA TRP A 266 21.64 -7.96 -0.70
C TRP A 266 20.61 -6.87 -0.37
N TYR A 267 20.97 -5.60 -0.54
CA TYR A 267 20.26 -4.48 0.09
C TYR A 267 19.86 -3.37 -0.89
N TYR A 268 20.77 -2.88 -1.72
CA TYR A 268 20.46 -1.83 -2.69
C TYR A 268 19.59 -2.38 -3.83
N PRO A 269 18.72 -1.57 -4.46
CA PRO A 269 17.89 -2.05 -5.56
C PRO A 269 18.72 -2.66 -6.69
N SER A 270 18.39 -3.88 -7.08
CA SER A 270 19.07 -4.56 -8.19
C SER A 270 18.71 -3.89 -9.54
N PRO A 271 19.44 -4.21 -10.63
CA PRO A 271 19.01 -3.82 -11.98
C PRO A 271 17.58 -4.27 -12.34
N GLY A 272 17.12 -5.41 -11.82
CA GLY A 272 15.74 -5.88 -11.98
C GLY A 272 14.74 -4.95 -11.32
N MET A 273 15.00 -4.56 -10.07
CA MET A 273 14.15 -3.61 -9.34
C MET A 273 14.09 -2.24 -10.02
N HIS A 274 15.20 -1.75 -10.57
CA HIS A 274 15.23 -0.49 -11.31
C HIS A 274 14.40 -0.54 -12.60
N ARG A 275 14.33 -1.67 -13.31
CA ARG A 275 13.45 -1.85 -14.48
C ARG A 275 11.98 -1.83 -14.10
N GLU A 276 11.61 -2.43 -12.97
CA GLU A 276 10.25 -2.39 -12.45
C GLU A 276 9.86 -0.99 -11.97
N ALA A 277 10.78 -0.29 -11.29
CA ALA A 277 10.61 1.11 -10.90
C ALA A 277 10.34 2.02 -12.11
N ALA A 278 11.16 1.90 -13.16
CA ALA A 278 10.97 2.66 -14.39
C ALA A 278 9.59 2.35 -15.03
N THR A 279 9.17 1.08 -15.01
CA THR A 279 7.87 0.66 -15.55
C THR A 279 6.69 1.20 -14.75
N ALA A 280 6.77 1.18 -13.42
CA ALA A 280 5.75 1.73 -12.54
C ALA A 280 5.58 3.24 -12.71
N LEU A 281 6.68 3.96 -12.96
CA LEU A 281 6.70 5.42 -13.10
C LEU A 281 6.32 5.90 -14.50
N GLU A 282 6.55 5.11 -15.54
CA GLU A 282 6.50 5.56 -16.95
C GLU A 282 5.17 6.23 -17.32
N GLN A 283 4.03 5.56 -17.05
CA GLN A 283 2.72 6.09 -17.42
C GLN A 283 2.35 7.36 -16.66
N VAL A 284 2.79 7.46 -15.40
CA VAL A 284 2.57 8.64 -14.57
C VAL A 284 3.42 9.81 -15.07
N CYS A 285 4.69 9.56 -15.43
CA CYS A 285 5.58 10.57 -15.98
C CYS A 285 5.10 11.09 -17.33
N LYS A 286 4.56 10.22 -18.19
CA LYS A 286 3.99 10.59 -19.50
C LYS A 286 2.90 11.66 -19.42
N LYS A 287 2.14 11.73 -18.32
CA LYS A 287 1.12 12.77 -18.09
C LYS A 287 1.71 14.18 -18.10
N TYR A 288 2.99 14.32 -17.76
CA TYR A 288 3.68 15.61 -17.67
C TYR A 288 4.45 15.95 -18.94
N LEU A 289 4.46 15.09 -19.97
CA LEU A 289 5.25 15.33 -21.18
C LEU A 289 4.58 16.26 -22.20
N ASN A 290 3.25 16.34 -22.18
CA ASN A 290 2.50 17.23 -23.06
C ASN A 290 2.43 18.63 -22.45
N PRO A 291 2.51 19.71 -23.26
CA PRO A 291 2.18 21.04 -22.76
C PRO A 291 0.75 21.01 -22.25
N ILE A 292 0.55 21.33 -20.97
CA ILE A 292 -0.78 21.66 -20.46
C ILE A 292 -1.12 23.01 -21.10
N GLU A 293 -1.84 22.98 -22.22
CA GLU A 293 -2.66 24.14 -22.59
C GLU A 293 -3.66 24.35 -21.46
N PHE A 294 -3.53 25.46 -20.76
CA PHE A 294 -4.56 25.97 -19.87
C PHE A 294 -5.81 26.26 -20.71
N HIS A 295 -6.67 25.27 -20.93
CA HIS A 295 -7.97 25.51 -21.56
C HIS A 295 -8.97 26.02 -20.53
N GLN A 296 -9.26 27.31 -20.66
CA GLN A 296 -10.51 27.92 -20.23
C GLN A 296 -11.70 27.07 -20.70
N GLN A 297 -12.70 27.00 -19.82
CA GLN A 297 -13.98 26.33 -20.03
C GLN A 297 -14.62 26.73 -21.37
N SER A 298 -14.95 25.73 -22.21
CA SER A 298 -16.05 25.86 -23.16
C SER A 298 -16.69 24.49 -23.45
N LYS A 299 -18.02 24.51 -23.58
CA LYS A 299 -18.97 23.39 -23.62
C LYS A 299 -18.73 22.44 -24.80
N PRO A 300 -19.07 21.13 -24.70
CA PRO A 300 -18.99 20.24 -25.84
C PRO A 300 -20.21 20.40 -26.75
N SER A 301 -19.95 20.65 -28.04
CA SER A 301 -20.92 20.49 -29.13
C SER A 301 -20.87 19.06 -29.68
N PHE A 302 -22.05 18.49 -29.89
CA PHE A 302 -22.28 17.18 -30.51
C PHE A 302 -22.07 17.26 -32.02
N VAL A 303 -21.31 16.32 -32.60
CA VAL A 303 -21.42 15.98 -34.03
C VAL A 303 -21.45 14.47 -34.20
N SER A 304 -22.50 14.02 -34.87
CA SER A 304 -22.83 12.65 -35.26
C SER A 304 -21.93 12.12 -36.38
N GLY A 305 -21.45 10.89 -36.26
CA GLY A 305 -20.82 10.14 -37.34
C GLY A 305 -21.29 8.70 -37.34
N LYS A 306 -22.22 8.36 -38.25
CA LYS A 306 -22.61 6.99 -38.59
C LYS A 306 -21.44 6.28 -39.26
N TRP A 307 -21.09 5.07 -38.84
CA TRP A 307 -20.39 4.10 -39.70
C TRP A 307 -20.92 2.67 -39.49
N LEU A 308 -21.10 1.99 -40.62
CA LEU A 308 -21.87 0.78 -40.83
C LEU A 308 -21.14 -0.50 -40.37
N PHE A 309 -21.94 -1.48 -39.94
CA PHE A 309 -21.55 -2.84 -39.60
C PHE A 309 -21.04 -3.63 -40.82
N LYS A 310 -19.92 -4.34 -40.65
CA LYS A 310 -19.65 -5.60 -41.35
C LYS A 310 -19.22 -6.64 -40.32
N LYS A 311 -20.00 -7.72 -40.22
CA LYS A 311 -19.74 -8.95 -39.46
C LYS A 311 -18.46 -9.61 -39.99
N THR A 312 -17.55 -10.07 -39.11
CA THR A 312 -17.26 -11.50 -38.82
C THR A 312 -16.11 -11.60 -37.79
N ILE A 313 -16.19 -12.62 -36.92
CA ILE A 313 -15.29 -13.03 -35.82
C ILE A 313 -15.41 -12.16 -34.56
N ILE A 314 -16.22 -12.64 -33.61
CA ILE A 314 -16.45 -11.99 -32.32
C ILE A 314 -15.30 -12.35 -31.37
N ASP A 315 -14.44 -11.38 -31.15
CA ASP A 315 -13.35 -11.40 -30.17
C ASP A 315 -13.93 -11.27 -28.75
N GLU A 316 -13.48 -12.05 -27.76
CA GLU A 316 -13.95 -11.99 -26.36
C GLU A 316 -13.84 -10.57 -25.77
N LYS A 317 -12.86 -9.81 -26.26
CA LYS A 317 -12.61 -8.40 -25.95
C LYS A 317 -13.77 -7.48 -26.35
N TYR A 318 -14.51 -7.82 -27.41
CA TYR A 318 -15.67 -7.06 -27.90
C TYR A 318 -16.93 -7.34 -27.07
N ILE A 319 -17.09 -8.55 -26.53
CA ILE A 319 -18.16 -8.89 -25.57
C ILE A 319 -17.93 -8.13 -24.26
N TYR A 320 -16.68 -8.09 -23.79
CA TYR A 320 -16.29 -7.31 -22.62
C TYR A 320 -16.56 -5.80 -22.79
N LEU A 321 -16.10 -5.18 -23.89
CA LEU A 321 -16.36 -3.77 -24.17
C LEU A 321 -17.84 -3.45 -24.36
N ARG A 322 -18.61 -4.34 -25.02
CA ARG A 322 -20.06 -4.18 -25.19
C ARG A 322 -20.79 -4.26 -23.85
N ASN A 323 -20.43 -5.21 -22.99
CA ASN A 323 -21.02 -5.34 -21.67
C ASN A 323 -20.65 -4.15 -20.76
N LEU A 324 -19.41 -3.65 -20.87
CA LEU A 324 -18.92 -2.47 -20.16
C LEU A 324 -19.65 -1.18 -20.59
N CYS A 325 -19.76 -0.94 -21.90
CA CYS A 325 -20.52 0.18 -22.45
C CYS A 325 -22.01 0.06 -22.11
N CYS A 326 -22.62 -1.12 -22.24
CA CYS A 326 -24.02 -1.33 -21.88
C CYS A 326 -24.28 -1.16 -20.38
N PHE A 327 -23.34 -1.52 -19.50
CA PHE A 327 -23.47 -1.33 -18.04
C PHE A 327 -23.28 0.13 -17.64
N HIS A 328 -22.29 0.83 -18.20
CA HIS A 328 -22.10 2.26 -17.94
C HIS A 328 -23.25 3.08 -18.50
N LEU A 329 -23.71 2.80 -19.73
CA LEU A 329 -24.88 3.44 -20.33
C LEU A 329 -26.18 3.09 -19.58
N LYS A 330 -26.35 1.86 -19.07
CA LYS A 330 -27.51 1.50 -18.24
C LYS A 330 -27.48 2.19 -16.87
N ASN A 331 -26.32 2.28 -16.22
CA ASN A 331 -26.18 3.01 -14.96
C ASN A 331 -26.39 4.50 -15.14
N VAL A 332 -25.79 5.11 -16.18
CA VAL A 332 -26.02 6.51 -16.54
C VAL A 332 -27.48 6.73 -16.91
N ALA A 333 -28.12 5.81 -17.66
CA ALA A 333 -29.55 5.90 -17.97
C ALA A 333 -30.46 5.71 -16.74
N LEU A 334 -30.06 4.91 -15.74
CA LEU A 334 -30.78 4.79 -14.46
C LEU A 334 -30.58 6.04 -13.59
N ASP A 335 -29.36 6.57 -13.52
CA ASP A 335 -28.99 7.75 -12.76
C ASP A 335 -29.60 9.04 -13.38
N LEU A 336 -29.78 9.07 -14.71
CA LEU A 336 -30.47 10.13 -15.46
C LEU A 336 -32.00 9.92 -15.55
N GLY A 337 -32.56 8.84 -14.97
CA GLY A 337 -34.00 8.58 -14.97
C GLY A 337 -34.60 8.13 -16.31
N ILE A 338 -33.77 7.78 -17.28
CA ILE A 338 -34.16 7.28 -18.62
C ILE A 338 -34.62 5.81 -18.55
N LEU A 339 -34.11 5.02 -17.59
CA LEU A 339 -34.59 3.68 -17.26
C LEU A 339 -35.27 3.70 -15.88
N GLY A 340 -36.42 3.04 -15.76
CA GLY A 340 -37.12 2.92 -14.48
C GLY A 340 -36.36 2.05 -13.47
N GLY A 341 -35.94 2.63 -12.35
CA GLY A 341 -35.32 1.94 -11.21
C GLY A 341 -36.05 2.24 -9.90
N HIS A 342 -35.76 1.48 -8.85
CA HIS A 342 -36.36 1.63 -7.52
C HIS A 342 -35.28 1.59 -6.42
N THR A 343 -35.64 2.10 -5.24
CA THR A 343 -34.87 2.00 -3.99
C THR A 343 -35.57 1.10 -2.96
N ASP A 344 -36.69 0.50 -3.35
CA ASP A 344 -37.51 -0.41 -2.53
C ASP A 344 -36.94 -1.83 -2.61
N TYR A 345 -35.80 -2.03 -1.96
CA TYR A 345 -35.13 -3.32 -1.82
C TYR A 345 -34.56 -3.44 -0.41
N CYS A 346 -34.27 -4.66 0.02
CA CYS A 346 -33.66 -4.91 1.32
C CYS A 346 -32.23 -4.37 1.36
N ARG A 347 -31.94 -3.42 2.26
CA ARG A 347 -30.57 -2.97 2.55
C ARG A 347 -29.96 -3.85 3.62
N PHE A 348 -28.70 -4.25 3.45
CA PHE A 348 -28.03 -5.06 4.47
C PHE A 348 -26.53 -4.81 4.56
N ILE A 349 -25.93 -5.24 5.67
CA ILE A 349 -24.47 -5.37 5.80
C ILE A 349 -24.08 -6.79 6.22
N ILE A 350 -22.93 -7.24 5.71
CA ILE A 350 -22.24 -8.41 6.24
C ILE A 350 -21.21 -7.92 7.24
N LEU A 351 -21.52 -8.06 8.52
CA LEU A 351 -20.69 -7.64 9.64
C LEU A 351 -19.79 -8.80 10.08
N GLY A 352 -18.49 -8.55 10.24
CA GLY A 352 -17.58 -9.59 10.71
C GLY A 352 -16.12 -9.16 10.84
N ARG A 353 -15.20 -10.09 10.55
CA ARG A 353 -13.74 -9.83 10.46
C ARG A 353 -13.12 -10.58 9.29
N ALA A 354 -11.88 -10.23 8.94
CA ALA A 354 -11.11 -11.04 8.01
C ALA A 354 -11.05 -12.52 8.46
N ARG A 355 -11.08 -13.44 7.47
CA ARG A 355 -11.02 -14.91 7.67
C ARG A 355 -12.21 -15.55 8.38
N SER A 356 -13.32 -14.83 8.50
CA SER A 356 -14.63 -15.34 8.95
C SER A 356 -15.43 -16.07 7.86
N GLY A 357 -14.96 -16.09 6.61
CA GLY A 357 -15.73 -16.61 5.47
C GLY A 357 -16.56 -15.55 4.73
N SER A 358 -16.35 -14.26 5.00
CA SER A 358 -17.12 -13.18 4.37
C SER A 358 -17.03 -13.14 2.84
N ASN A 359 -15.89 -13.52 2.25
CA ASN A 359 -15.75 -13.66 0.79
C ASN A 359 -16.52 -14.86 0.23
N PHE A 360 -16.60 -15.95 1.00
CA PHE A 360 -17.37 -17.14 0.63
C PHE A 360 -18.87 -16.80 0.60
N LEU A 361 -19.37 -16.16 1.67
CA LEU A 361 -20.76 -15.68 1.73
C LEU A 361 -21.06 -14.66 0.62
N ARG A 362 -20.18 -13.67 0.42
CA ARG A 362 -20.34 -12.68 -0.66
C ARG A 362 -20.44 -13.33 -2.04
N GLY A 363 -19.60 -14.32 -2.33
CA GLY A 363 -19.64 -15.07 -3.59
C GLY A 363 -20.97 -15.79 -3.79
N LEU A 364 -21.46 -16.48 -2.75
CA LEU A 364 -22.77 -17.14 -2.77
C LEU A 364 -23.90 -16.13 -3.05
N LEU A 365 -23.94 -15.02 -2.32
CA LEU A 365 -24.97 -13.99 -2.50
C LEU A 365 -24.92 -13.33 -3.88
N ASN A 366 -23.73 -13.02 -4.40
CA ASN A 366 -23.60 -12.42 -5.74
C ASN A 366 -23.89 -13.38 -6.90
N SER A 367 -24.00 -14.69 -6.64
CA SER A 367 -24.49 -15.63 -7.65
C SER A 367 -26.02 -15.66 -7.76
N HIS A 368 -26.73 -15.04 -6.81
CA HIS A 368 -28.18 -14.88 -6.81
C HIS A 368 -28.59 -13.69 -7.69
N GLN A 369 -29.58 -13.86 -8.58
CA GLN A 369 -29.89 -12.85 -9.61
C GLN A 369 -30.52 -11.56 -9.06
N GLN A 370 -31.11 -11.64 -7.87
CA GLN A 370 -31.78 -10.54 -7.18
C GLN A 370 -30.93 -9.83 -6.12
N ILE A 371 -29.68 -10.26 -5.88
CA ILE A 371 -28.84 -9.71 -4.79
C ILE A 371 -27.59 -9.04 -5.37
N ILE A 372 -27.23 -7.88 -4.82
CA ILE A 372 -25.92 -7.24 -5.05
C ILE A 372 -25.21 -7.07 -3.72
N THR A 373 -24.01 -7.63 -3.61
CA THR A 373 -23.15 -7.54 -2.43
C THR A 373 -21.81 -6.93 -2.79
N PHE A 374 -21.63 -5.66 -2.42
CA PHE A 374 -20.36 -4.95 -2.52
C PHE A 374 -19.32 -5.50 -1.53
N GLY A 375 -18.06 -5.22 -1.83
CA GLY A 375 -16.93 -5.60 -0.99
C GLY A 375 -16.78 -4.81 0.31
N GLU A 376 -15.55 -4.77 0.82
CA GLU A 376 -15.16 -4.01 2.01
C GLU A 376 -15.00 -2.50 1.71
N LEU A 377 -16.11 -1.80 1.49
CA LEU A 377 -16.13 -0.38 1.07
C LEU A 377 -15.23 0.53 1.92
N PHE A 378 -15.20 0.31 3.23
CA PHE A 378 -14.47 1.14 4.20
C PHE A 378 -13.13 0.53 4.67
N ARG A 379 -12.58 -0.44 3.93
CA ARG A 379 -11.33 -1.14 4.30
C ARG A 379 -10.14 -0.20 4.48
N ALA A 380 -10.00 0.77 3.58
CA ALA A 380 -8.86 1.67 3.55
C ALA A 380 -9.34 3.12 3.35
N TYR A 381 -8.62 4.09 3.90
CA TYR A 381 -9.02 5.50 3.81
C TYR A 381 -9.02 6.03 2.37
N ASP A 382 -7.99 5.68 1.60
CA ASP A 382 -7.74 6.19 0.24
C ASP A 382 -8.27 5.28 -0.87
N SER A 383 -9.09 4.26 -0.58
CA SER A 383 -9.73 3.45 -1.62
C SER A 383 -11.08 2.93 -1.16
N ILE A 384 -11.96 2.70 -2.13
CA ILE A 384 -13.27 2.12 -1.87
C ILE A 384 -13.21 0.63 -2.21
N GLY A 385 -13.39 -0.26 -1.25
CA GLY A 385 -13.34 -1.71 -1.52
C GLY A 385 -14.60 -2.24 -2.20
N TRP A 386 -14.83 -1.90 -3.47
CA TRP A 386 -15.97 -2.39 -4.25
C TRP A 386 -15.88 -3.92 -4.49
N GLU A 387 -14.66 -4.43 -4.70
CA GLU A 387 -14.34 -5.84 -4.98
C GLU A 387 -14.98 -6.39 -6.25
N PHE A 388 -15.05 -5.53 -7.27
CA PHE A 388 -15.40 -5.89 -8.63
C PHE A 388 -14.17 -5.62 -9.52
N PRO A 389 -13.19 -6.55 -9.62
CA PRO A 389 -11.86 -6.26 -10.16
C PRO A 389 -11.85 -5.54 -11.51
N ASP A 390 -12.75 -5.91 -12.41
CA ASP A 390 -12.90 -5.29 -13.74
C ASP A 390 -13.38 -3.82 -13.70
N TYR A 391 -14.08 -3.45 -12.63
CA TYR A 391 -14.77 -2.17 -12.45
C TYR A 391 -14.11 -1.28 -11.40
N ASP A 392 -13.35 -1.87 -10.46
CA ASP A 392 -12.65 -1.15 -9.40
C ASP A 392 -11.76 -0.05 -9.99
N GLN A 393 -11.10 -0.27 -11.13
CA GLN A 393 -10.28 0.77 -11.78
C GLN A 393 -11.05 2.06 -12.13
N TYR A 394 -12.37 1.97 -12.37
CA TYR A 394 -13.23 3.11 -12.74
C TYR A 394 -14.01 3.70 -11.57
N LEU A 395 -14.22 2.92 -10.52
CA LEU A 395 -14.95 3.32 -9.31
C LEU A 395 -14.03 3.86 -8.20
N GLN A 396 -12.84 4.33 -8.59
CA GLN A 396 -11.81 4.91 -7.71
C GLN A 396 -11.47 6.33 -8.15
N SER A 397 -12.46 7.14 -8.54
CA SER A 397 -12.18 8.55 -8.84
C SER A 397 -11.85 9.33 -7.55
N ARG A 398 -11.03 10.38 -7.66
CA ARG A 398 -10.70 11.24 -6.51
C ARG A 398 -11.95 11.88 -5.90
N SER A 399 -12.91 12.27 -6.74
CA SER A 399 -14.18 12.86 -6.30
C SER A 399 -15.01 11.85 -5.49
N LEU A 400 -15.12 10.61 -5.95
CA LEU A 400 -15.88 9.57 -5.26
C LEU A 400 -15.24 9.17 -3.93
N ARG A 401 -13.91 9.07 -3.88
CA ARG A 401 -13.16 8.86 -2.63
C ARG A 401 -13.32 10.01 -1.65
N SER A 402 -13.14 11.25 -2.12
CA SER A 402 -13.35 12.44 -1.28
C SER A 402 -14.78 12.52 -0.77
N PHE A 403 -15.75 12.10 -1.57
CA PHE A 403 -17.15 12.04 -1.15
C PHE A 403 -17.35 11.03 -0.03
N MET A 404 -16.87 9.80 -0.18
CA MET A 404 -16.88 8.79 0.90
C MET A 404 -16.14 9.27 2.16
N GLN A 405 -15.02 9.98 2.02
CA GLN A 405 -14.22 10.47 3.15
C GLN A 405 -14.88 11.61 3.93
N ASN A 406 -15.56 12.52 3.22
CA ASN A 406 -16.20 13.70 3.79
C ASN A 406 -17.61 13.42 4.31
N ASP A 407 -18.35 12.56 3.63
CA ASP A 407 -19.74 12.23 3.95
C ASP A 407 -20.05 10.75 3.62
N PRO A 408 -19.57 9.80 4.45
CA PRO A 408 -19.74 8.37 4.19
C PRO A 408 -21.21 7.94 4.22
N GLY A 409 -22.07 8.61 4.99
CA GLY A 409 -23.51 8.33 5.04
C GLY A 409 -24.17 8.66 3.71
N LYS A 410 -24.01 9.89 3.23
CA LYS A 410 -24.54 10.32 1.92
C LYS A 410 -23.89 9.57 0.75
N PHE A 411 -22.63 9.18 0.88
CA PHE A 411 -22.00 8.26 -0.07
C PHE A 411 -22.74 6.92 -0.15
N LEU A 412 -23.11 6.31 0.99
CA LEU A 412 -23.92 5.10 0.99
C LEU A 412 -25.27 5.34 0.30
N GLU A 413 -25.97 6.41 0.67
CA GLU A 413 -27.28 6.74 0.07
C GLU A 413 -27.21 6.91 -1.44
N GLU A 414 -26.25 7.69 -1.95
CA GLU A 414 -26.24 8.07 -3.36
C GLU A 414 -25.44 7.15 -4.29
N ARG A 415 -24.56 6.30 -3.75
CA ARG A 415 -23.65 5.47 -4.57
C ARG A 415 -23.80 3.98 -4.32
N VAL A 416 -24.18 3.58 -3.11
CA VAL A 416 -24.34 2.16 -2.74
C VAL A 416 -25.81 1.78 -2.79
N PHE A 417 -26.67 2.53 -2.10
CA PHE A 417 -28.12 2.35 -2.02
C PHE A 417 -28.88 3.24 -3.01
N LYS A 418 -28.33 3.38 -4.23
CA LYS A 418 -28.96 4.10 -5.34
C LYS A 418 -30.10 3.31 -5.98
N LYS A 419 -30.71 3.85 -7.04
CA LYS A 419 -31.74 3.13 -7.81
C LYS A 419 -31.14 1.91 -8.52
N PHE A 420 -31.77 0.75 -8.37
CA PHE A 420 -31.44 -0.47 -9.12
C PHE A 420 -32.62 -0.92 -9.99
N PRO A 421 -32.40 -1.80 -10.99
CA PRO A 421 -33.49 -2.40 -11.76
C PRO A 421 -34.44 -3.21 -10.86
N LYS A 422 -35.74 -3.24 -11.18
CA LYS A 422 -36.83 -3.91 -10.41
C LYS A 422 -36.57 -5.37 -10.01
N ARG A 423 -35.64 -6.06 -10.68
CA ARG A 423 -35.25 -7.44 -10.36
C ARG A 423 -34.33 -7.55 -9.14
N ILE A 424 -33.66 -6.46 -8.75
CA ILE A 424 -32.74 -6.43 -7.61
C ILE A 424 -33.55 -6.14 -6.36
N LEU A 425 -33.60 -7.10 -5.45
CA LEU A 425 -34.43 -7.04 -4.24
C LEU A 425 -33.60 -6.98 -2.95
N ALA A 426 -32.28 -7.16 -3.02
CA ALA A 426 -31.40 -6.92 -1.88
C ALA A 426 -30.05 -6.31 -2.31
N VAL A 427 -29.60 -5.31 -1.57
CA VAL A 427 -28.30 -4.64 -1.81
C VAL A 427 -27.57 -4.47 -0.48
N GLY A 428 -26.30 -4.85 -0.44
CA GLY A 428 -25.50 -4.73 0.76
C GLY A 428 -24.02 -4.69 0.52
N PHE A 429 -23.25 -4.59 1.60
CA PHE A 429 -21.79 -4.52 1.54
C PHE A 429 -21.14 -5.16 2.77
N LYS A 430 -19.83 -5.42 2.71
CA LYS A 430 -19.08 -5.97 3.85
C LYS A 430 -18.54 -4.84 4.74
N LEU A 431 -18.67 -5.02 6.06
CA LEU A 431 -18.07 -4.14 7.05
C LEU A 431 -17.39 -4.98 8.13
N PHE A 432 -16.12 -4.71 8.42
CA PHE A 432 -15.43 -5.37 9.51
C PHE A 432 -15.34 -4.48 10.74
N TYR A 433 -15.26 -5.11 11.92
CA TYR A 433 -15.26 -4.42 13.22
C TYR A 433 -14.23 -3.29 13.33
N TYR A 434 -13.12 -3.38 12.61
CA TYR A 434 -12.01 -2.42 12.64
C TYR A 434 -11.99 -1.46 11.43
N HIS A 435 -12.99 -1.50 10.55
CA HIS A 435 -13.07 -0.55 9.44
C HIS A 435 -13.56 0.81 9.90
N ALA A 436 -12.93 1.87 9.37
CA ALA A 436 -13.29 3.26 9.63
C ALA A 436 -13.46 3.61 11.13
N GLN A 437 -12.65 3.04 12.04
CA GLN A 437 -12.76 3.35 13.48
C GLN A 437 -12.05 4.67 13.85
N ASP A 438 -10.88 4.91 13.23
CA ASP A 438 -9.92 5.92 13.70
C ASP A 438 -9.73 7.08 12.71
N ASP A 439 -10.73 7.36 11.87
CA ASP A 439 -10.67 8.44 10.89
C ASP A 439 -12.02 9.18 10.74
N SER A 440 -12.11 10.16 9.83
CA SER A 440 -13.32 10.98 9.63
C SER A 440 -14.56 10.14 9.30
N ARG A 441 -14.37 8.94 8.74
CA ARG A 441 -15.44 8.05 8.33
C ARG A 441 -16.04 7.26 9.50
N LYS A 442 -15.51 7.38 10.72
CA LYS A 442 -16.06 6.74 11.93
C LYS A 442 -17.51 7.05 12.21
N ILE A 443 -18.01 8.16 11.66
CA ILE A 443 -19.43 8.52 11.66
C ILE A 443 -20.31 7.47 10.96
N ILE A 444 -19.74 6.58 10.15
CA ILE A 444 -20.48 5.50 9.52
C ILE A 444 -21.09 4.53 10.53
N TRP A 445 -20.44 4.31 11.67
CA TRP A 445 -20.96 3.41 12.71
C TRP A 445 -22.25 3.93 13.37
N PRO A 446 -22.30 5.16 13.92
CA PRO A 446 -23.55 5.72 14.41
C PRO A 446 -24.59 5.87 13.28
N TYR A 447 -24.21 6.27 12.06
CA TYR A 447 -25.12 6.30 10.92
C TYR A 447 -25.79 4.92 10.69
N LEU A 448 -25.00 3.84 10.61
CA LEU A 448 -25.54 2.49 10.40
C LEU A 448 -26.37 2.02 11.59
N LYS A 449 -26.00 2.40 12.83
CA LYS A 449 -26.77 2.05 14.03
C LYS A 449 -28.14 2.73 14.05
N ASP A 450 -28.26 3.93 13.50
CA ASP A 450 -29.51 4.69 13.52
C ASP A 450 -30.47 4.25 12.39
N GLN A 451 -29.95 3.71 11.29
CA GLN A 451 -30.74 3.22 10.14
C GLN A 451 -31.30 1.81 10.38
N LYS A 452 -32.39 1.72 11.15
CA LYS A 452 -33.01 0.44 11.57
C LYS A 452 -33.58 -0.43 10.44
N ASP A 453 -33.78 0.15 9.25
CA ASP A 453 -34.18 -0.56 8.04
C ASP A 453 -33.07 -1.44 7.45
N ILE A 454 -31.81 -1.17 7.80
CA ILE A 454 -30.66 -1.98 7.36
C ILE A 454 -30.60 -3.27 8.17
N LYS A 455 -30.69 -4.41 7.46
CA LYS A 455 -30.53 -5.74 8.05
C LYS A 455 -29.06 -6.08 8.30
N ILE A 456 -28.79 -6.83 9.36
CA ILE A 456 -27.43 -7.19 9.77
C ILE A 456 -27.24 -8.70 9.62
N ILE A 457 -26.31 -9.11 8.75
CA ILE A 457 -25.81 -10.49 8.71
C ILE A 457 -24.51 -10.50 9.50
N HIS A 458 -24.56 -10.99 10.74
CA HIS A 458 -23.39 -11.06 11.62
C HIS A 458 -22.66 -12.38 11.41
N LEU A 459 -21.66 -12.36 10.53
CA LEU A 459 -20.87 -13.52 10.17
C LEU A 459 -19.70 -13.73 11.13
N GLN A 460 -19.72 -14.88 11.79
CA GLN A 460 -18.73 -15.25 12.79
C GLN A 460 -18.07 -16.58 12.41
N ARG A 461 -16.84 -16.79 12.84
CA ARG A 461 -16.18 -18.10 12.79
C ARG A 461 -15.87 -18.53 14.20
N ASN A 462 -16.38 -19.69 14.60
CA ASN A 462 -16.35 -20.12 16.00
C ASN A 462 -14.93 -20.46 16.44
N ASN A 463 -14.19 -21.19 15.60
CA ASN A 463 -12.82 -21.58 15.93
C ASN A 463 -11.83 -20.41 15.66
N THR A 464 -11.49 -19.67 16.73
CA THR A 464 -10.60 -18.50 16.64
C THR A 464 -9.15 -18.90 16.33
N LEU A 465 -8.70 -20.09 16.74
CA LEU A 465 -7.37 -20.59 16.39
C LEU A 465 -7.23 -20.79 14.87
N ARG A 466 -8.27 -21.31 14.20
CA ARG A 466 -8.32 -21.41 12.73
C ARG A 466 -8.33 -20.04 12.06
N VAL A 467 -8.94 -19.02 12.67
CA VAL A 467 -8.89 -17.63 12.17
C VAL A 467 -7.47 -17.08 12.24
N LEU A 468 -6.81 -17.20 13.40
CA LEU A 468 -5.44 -16.72 13.61
C LEU A 468 -4.44 -17.42 12.69
N LEU A 469 -4.49 -18.76 12.62
CA LEU A 469 -3.66 -19.54 11.70
C LEU A 469 -3.85 -19.09 10.25
N SER A 470 -5.11 -18.90 9.82
CA SER A 470 -5.39 -18.46 8.46
C SER A 470 -4.92 -17.02 8.19
N LEU A 471 -4.98 -16.13 9.18
CA LEU A 471 -4.40 -14.78 9.08
C LEU A 471 -2.88 -14.85 8.91
N LYS A 472 -2.19 -15.63 9.76
CA LYS A 472 -0.73 -15.82 9.70
C LYS A 472 -0.28 -16.35 8.34
N LYS A 473 -0.95 -17.39 7.84
CA LYS A 473 -0.69 -17.95 6.50
C LYS A 473 -0.87 -16.89 5.42
N ALA A 474 -1.99 -16.16 5.43
CA ALA A 474 -2.26 -15.12 4.44
C ALA A 474 -1.22 -13.98 4.47
N PHE A 475 -0.74 -13.59 5.66
CA PHE A 475 0.32 -12.60 5.79
C PHE A 475 1.68 -13.10 5.28
N GLN A 476 1.98 -14.39 5.45
CA GLN A 476 3.23 -14.99 4.95
C GLN A 476 3.22 -15.16 3.43
N THR A 477 2.09 -15.52 2.84
CA THR A 477 1.99 -15.88 1.40
C THR A 477 1.41 -14.77 0.52
N ASP A 478 0.91 -13.68 1.11
CA ASP A 478 0.11 -12.63 0.46
C ASP A 478 -1.14 -13.16 -0.28
N LYS A 479 -1.57 -14.40 0.00
CA LYS A 479 -2.78 -15.03 -0.58
C LYS A 479 -3.98 -14.89 0.35
N TRP A 480 -4.84 -13.91 0.07
CA TRP A 480 -6.02 -13.59 0.89
C TRP A 480 -7.31 -14.28 0.44
N THR A 481 -7.39 -14.76 -0.79
CA THR A 481 -8.51 -15.55 -1.31
C THR A 481 -7.98 -16.77 -2.05
N ASN A 482 -8.70 -17.89 -1.96
CA ASN A 482 -8.38 -19.07 -2.76
C ASN A 482 -9.42 -19.18 -3.88
N ILE A 483 -9.00 -18.80 -5.09
CA ILE A 483 -9.81 -18.92 -6.30
C ILE A 483 -9.38 -20.10 -7.17
N THR A 484 -8.18 -20.65 -6.94
CA THR A 484 -7.59 -21.75 -7.73
C THR A 484 -7.91 -23.12 -7.14
N GLY A 485 -8.30 -23.19 -5.87
CA GLY A 485 -8.56 -24.44 -5.16
C GLY A 485 -7.30 -25.14 -4.63
N GLU A 486 -6.12 -24.54 -4.81
CA GLU A 486 -4.86 -25.08 -4.29
C GLU A 486 -4.85 -25.08 -2.75
N GLU A 487 -4.40 -26.18 -2.15
CA GLU A 487 -4.30 -26.30 -0.69
C GLU A 487 -2.95 -25.80 -0.16
N GLU A 488 -2.98 -24.98 0.89
CA GLU A 488 -1.78 -24.48 1.55
C GLU A 488 -1.33 -25.42 2.69
N THR A 489 -0.17 -26.04 2.52
CA THR A 489 0.35 -27.10 3.41
C THR A 489 1.45 -26.64 4.36
N SER A 490 1.85 -25.36 4.33
CA SER A 490 2.84 -24.83 5.26
C SER A 490 2.39 -24.97 6.72
N SER A 491 3.33 -25.30 7.62
CA SER A 491 3.13 -25.29 9.06
C SER A 491 3.72 -24.02 9.67
N ILE A 492 3.04 -23.44 10.67
CA ILE A 492 3.43 -22.18 11.30
C ILE A 492 3.57 -22.37 12.81
N LEU A 493 4.62 -21.78 13.39
CA LEU A 493 4.76 -21.66 14.84
C LEU A 493 3.85 -20.53 15.36
N LEU A 494 3.01 -20.82 16.36
CA LEU A 494 2.15 -19.81 16.99
C LEU A 494 2.59 -19.50 18.41
N ASP A 495 2.65 -18.21 18.73
CA ASP A 495 2.97 -17.74 20.07
C ASP A 495 1.75 -17.87 21.01
N CYS A 496 2.00 -18.28 22.26
CA CYS A 496 0.93 -18.52 23.24
C CYS A 496 0.25 -17.22 23.67
N GLU A 497 1.00 -16.14 23.91
CA GLU A 497 0.41 -14.86 24.29
C GLU A 497 -0.40 -14.26 23.15
N GLU A 498 0.07 -14.42 21.91
CA GLU A 498 -0.67 -14.02 20.72
C GLU A 498 -1.99 -14.77 20.58
N CYS A 499 -1.99 -16.09 20.80
CA CYS A 499 -3.21 -16.88 20.83
C CYS A 499 -4.18 -16.32 21.87
N LEU A 500 -3.71 -16.09 23.10
CA LEU A 500 -4.53 -15.55 24.18
C LEU A 500 -5.13 -14.18 23.83
N ARG A 501 -4.31 -13.25 23.31
CA ARG A 501 -4.78 -11.92 22.87
C ARG A 501 -5.86 -12.02 21.80
N GLU A 502 -5.67 -12.87 20.81
CA GLU A 502 -6.64 -13.07 19.71
C GLU A 502 -7.93 -13.74 20.19
N PHE A 503 -7.84 -14.70 21.11
CA PHE A 503 -8.99 -15.39 21.68
C PHE A 503 -9.86 -14.42 22.48
N THR A 504 -9.24 -13.66 23.38
CA THR A 504 -9.90 -12.63 24.19
C THR A 504 -10.53 -11.56 23.31
N TRP A 505 -9.75 -10.96 22.41
CA TRP A 505 -10.24 -9.91 21.51
C TRP A 505 -11.39 -10.40 20.62
N SER A 506 -11.29 -11.61 20.05
CA SER A 506 -12.33 -12.21 19.21
C SER A 506 -13.64 -12.42 19.98
N GLN A 507 -13.57 -12.83 21.25
CA GLN A 507 -14.75 -12.99 22.09
C GLN A 507 -15.39 -11.63 22.42
N GLU A 508 -14.59 -10.66 22.85
CA GLU A 508 -15.05 -9.32 23.22
C GLU A 508 -15.68 -8.59 22.04
N VAL A 509 -15.01 -8.57 20.89
CA VAL A 509 -15.48 -7.83 19.71
C VAL A 509 -16.78 -8.43 19.15
N LYS A 510 -16.93 -9.77 19.16
CA LYS A 510 -18.18 -10.41 18.72
C LYS A 510 -19.35 -10.00 19.61
N LYS A 511 -19.15 -9.99 20.93
CA LYS A 511 -20.18 -9.55 21.88
C LYS A 511 -20.50 -8.07 21.69
N GLN A 512 -19.48 -7.21 21.72
CA GLN A 512 -19.62 -5.77 21.57
C GLN A 512 -20.45 -5.39 20.34
N TYR A 513 -20.14 -5.96 19.17
CA TYR A 513 -20.85 -5.64 17.94
C TYR A 513 -22.18 -6.39 17.77
N GLY A 514 -22.34 -7.53 18.46
CA GLY A 514 -23.63 -8.19 18.62
C GLY A 514 -24.62 -7.28 19.35
N ASP A 515 -24.17 -6.66 20.44
CA ASP A 515 -24.95 -5.74 21.28
C ASP A 515 -25.16 -4.38 20.55
N TYR A 516 -24.13 -3.90 19.85
CA TYR A 516 -24.19 -2.61 19.13
C TYR A 516 -25.37 -2.51 18.13
N PHE A 517 -25.70 -3.64 17.49
CA PHE A 517 -26.77 -3.76 16.50
C PHE A 517 -28.00 -4.54 17.02
N GLU A 518 -28.18 -4.70 18.33
CA GLU A 518 -29.31 -5.48 18.90
C GLU A 518 -30.68 -4.97 18.44
N GLY A 519 -30.83 -3.65 18.26
CA GLY A 519 -32.08 -3.04 17.76
C GLY A 519 -32.34 -3.17 16.25
N HIS A 520 -31.52 -3.92 15.51
CA HIS A 520 -31.73 -4.18 14.09
C HIS A 520 -32.35 -5.56 13.86
N HIS A 521 -32.96 -5.74 12.68
CA HIS A 521 -33.21 -7.07 12.17
C HIS A 521 -31.88 -7.73 11.85
N LYS A 522 -31.44 -8.63 12.73
CA LYS A 522 -30.12 -9.28 12.69
C LYS A 522 -30.27 -10.79 12.59
N ILE A 523 -29.37 -11.42 11.83
CA ILE A 523 -29.17 -12.87 11.84
C ILE A 523 -27.70 -13.18 12.13
N ASP A 524 -27.46 -14.09 13.06
CA ASP A 524 -26.11 -14.60 13.35
C ASP A 524 -25.83 -15.84 12.49
N VAL A 525 -24.73 -15.78 11.74
CA VAL A 525 -24.29 -16.82 10.81
C VAL A 525 -22.92 -17.32 11.25
N SER A 526 -22.75 -18.62 11.42
CA SER A 526 -21.43 -19.21 11.66
C SER A 526 -20.83 -19.72 10.36
N TYR A 527 -19.52 -19.53 10.19
CA TYR A 527 -18.76 -20.09 9.09
C TYR A 527 -18.89 -21.62 9.02
N GLU A 528 -18.92 -22.26 10.18
CA GLU A 528 -19.05 -23.71 10.31
C GLU A 528 -20.39 -24.20 9.73
N ASN A 529 -21.50 -23.52 10.03
CA ASN A 529 -22.80 -23.85 9.43
C ASN A 529 -22.82 -23.52 7.93
N LEU A 530 -22.32 -22.35 7.55
CA LEU A 530 -22.25 -21.95 6.15
C LEU A 530 -21.39 -22.91 5.31
N SER A 531 -20.36 -23.51 5.90
CA SER A 531 -19.47 -24.46 5.21
C SER A 531 -20.01 -25.89 5.22
N ASN A 532 -20.60 -26.35 6.33
CA ASN A 532 -21.02 -27.75 6.49
C ASN A 532 -22.48 -28.00 6.07
N TYR A 533 -23.33 -26.97 6.19
CA TYR A 533 -24.77 -27.00 5.91
C TYR A 533 -25.13 -25.82 4.98
N CYS A 534 -24.34 -25.65 3.92
CA CYS A 534 -24.37 -24.48 3.04
C CYS A 534 -25.77 -24.18 2.46
N GLU A 535 -26.48 -25.20 1.98
CA GLU A 535 -27.79 -25.03 1.35
C GLU A 535 -28.84 -24.50 2.33
N ASP A 536 -28.95 -25.11 3.51
CA ASP A 536 -29.89 -24.68 4.55
C ASP A 536 -29.57 -23.29 5.06
N GLU A 537 -28.28 -23.00 5.29
CA GLU A 537 -27.82 -21.71 5.79
C GLU A 537 -28.07 -20.60 4.77
N ILE A 538 -27.81 -20.85 3.48
CA ILE A 538 -28.13 -19.90 2.43
C ILE A 538 -29.64 -19.71 2.27
N LYS A 539 -30.44 -20.77 2.32
CA LYS A 539 -31.90 -20.66 2.26
C LYS A 539 -32.43 -19.76 3.37
N ARG A 540 -31.88 -19.91 4.58
CA ARG A 540 -32.16 -19.06 5.75
C ARG A 540 -31.78 -17.60 5.49
N ILE A 541 -30.60 -17.34 4.90
CA ILE A 541 -30.13 -15.99 4.58
C ILE A 541 -30.95 -15.34 3.46
N GLN A 542 -31.31 -16.07 2.41
CA GLN A 542 -32.15 -15.56 1.31
C GLN A 542 -33.56 -15.21 1.81
N ALA A 543 -34.16 -16.06 2.65
CA ALA A 543 -35.43 -15.75 3.31
C ALA A 543 -35.31 -14.51 4.21
N PHE A 544 -34.23 -14.41 4.98
CA PHE A 544 -33.95 -13.23 5.80
C PHE A 544 -33.81 -11.95 4.96
N LEU A 545 -33.20 -12.01 3.78
CA LEU A 545 -33.11 -10.89 2.85
C LEU A 545 -34.41 -10.59 2.08
N GLY A 546 -35.40 -11.49 2.15
CA GLY A 546 -36.69 -11.32 1.48
C GLY A 546 -36.66 -11.59 -0.02
N VAL A 547 -35.71 -12.41 -0.48
CA VAL A 547 -35.62 -12.83 -1.89
C VAL A 547 -36.14 -14.26 -2.07
N GLN A 548 -36.48 -14.63 -3.30
CA GLN A 548 -36.89 -16.01 -3.59
C GLN A 548 -35.72 -16.96 -3.40
N TYR A 549 -36.00 -18.22 -3.07
CA TYR A 549 -34.95 -19.21 -2.95
C TYR A 549 -34.35 -19.56 -4.33
N GLU A 550 -33.04 -19.40 -4.49
CA GLU A 550 -32.27 -19.82 -5.66
C GLU A 550 -31.05 -20.64 -5.21
N ILE A 551 -30.74 -21.71 -5.94
CA ILE A 551 -29.52 -22.48 -5.73
C ILE A 551 -28.33 -21.64 -6.19
N VAL A 552 -27.43 -21.34 -5.26
CA VAL A 552 -26.24 -20.50 -5.47
C VAL A 552 -24.97 -21.32 -5.50
N LYS A 553 -23.94 -20.80 -6.16
CA LYS A 553 -22.62 -21.46 -6.23
C LYS A 553 -21.54 -20.54 -5.67
N PRO A 554 -20.59 -21.07 -4.88
CA PRO A 554 -19.51 -20.26 -4.36
C PRO A 554 -18.52 -19.90 -5.47
N SER A 555 -17.90 -18.72 -5.35
CA SER A 555 -16.84 -18.23 -6.24
C SER A 555 -15.43 -18.38 -5.63
N THR A 556 -15.33 -19.00 -4.45
CA THR A 556 -14.08 -19.16 -3.69
C THR A 556 -14.02 -20.52 -3.03
N PHE A 557 -12.82 -21.09 -2.93
CA PHE A 557 -12.55 -22.34 -2.24
C PHE A 557 -11.98 -22.11 -0.83
N LYS A 558 -12.05 -23.13 0.02
CA LYS A 558 -11.40 -23.12 1.33
C LYS A 558 -9.87 -23.18 1.13
N GLN A 559 -9.12 -22.48 1.98
CA GLN A 559 -7.66 -22.38 1.83
C GLN A 559 -6.88 -23.62 2.31
N SER A 560 -7.41 -24.34 3.29
CA SER A 560 -6.79 -25.57 3.78
C SER A 560 -7.83 -26.40 4.52
N ASN A 561 -7.84 -27.71 4.28
CA ASN A 561 -8.62 -28.69 5.03
C ASN A 561 -7.78 -29.46 6.06
N GLN A 562 -6.51 -29.09 6.24
CA GLN A 562 -5.65 -29.84 7.13
C GLN A 562 -6.06 -29.71 8.61
N PRO A 563 -5.78 -30.76 9.41
CA PRO A 563 -5.78 -30.66 10.86
C PRO A 563 -4.88 -29.49 11.33
N LEU A 564 -5.36 -28.75 12.34
CA LEU A 564 -4.59 -27.78 13.10
C LEU A 564 -3.24 -28.35 13.60
N SER A 565 -3.17 -29.59 14.07
CA SER A 565 -1.92 -30.23 14.52
C SER A 565 -0.87 -30.38 13.44
N LYS A 566 -1.29 -30.48 12.17
CA LYS A 566 -0.37 -30.49 11.02
C LYS A 566 0.01 -29.08 10.59
N SER A 567 -0.90 -28.12 10.74
CA SER A 567 -0.69 -26.74 10.31
C SER A 567 -0.02 -25.84 11.36
N ILE A 568 0.03 -26.26 12.63
CA ILE A 568 0.66 -25.52 13.73
C ILE A 568 1.76 -26.40 14.33
N SER A 569 3.01 -25.96 14.20
CA SER A 569 4.17 -26.80 14.56
C SER A 569 4.25 -27.10 16.06
N ASN A 570 3.79 -26.18 16.92
CA ASN A 570 3.73 -26.34 18.38
C ASN A 570 2.29 -26.57 18.89
N TYR A 571 1.43 -27.21 18.10
CA TYR A 571 0.01 -27.39 18.44
C TYR A 571 -0.23 -28.03 19.80
N PHE A 572 0.44 -29.16 20.09
CA PHE A 572 0.23 -29.90 21.34
C PHE A 572 0.73 -29.13 22.57
N GLU A 573 1.81 -28.36 22.43
CA GLU A 573 2.29 -27.47 23.49
C GLU A 573 1.25 -26.40 23.82
N LEU A 574 0.66 -25.77 22.80
CA LEU A 574 -0.41 -24.80 22.98
C LEU A 574 -1.67 -25.44 23.56
N LYS A 575 -2.05 -26.63 23.09
CA LYS A 575 -3.22 -27.38 23.60
C LYS A 575 -3.10 -27.63 25.10
N GLU A 576 -1.94 -28.08 25.57
CA GLU A 576 -1.70 -28.27 27.01
C GLU A 576 -1.68 -26.93 27.78
N LYS A 577 -1.09 -25.86 27.22
CA LYS A 577 -1.10 -24.53 27.86
C LYS A 577 -2.50 -23.93 28.06
N PHE A 578 -3.43 -24.21 27.14
CA PHE A 578 -4.82 -23.73 27.21
C PHE A 578 -5.80 -24.72 27.84
N LYS A 579 -5.33 -25.89 28.29
CA LYS A 579 -6.17 -26.91 28.93
C LYS A 579 -6.82 -26.39 30.21
N GLY A 580 -8.10 -26.68 30.40
CA GLY A 580 -8.89 -26.20 31.53
C GLY A 580 -9.28 -24.72 31.46
N THR A 581 -8.91 -24.01 30.38
CA THR A 581 -9.36 -22.63 30.13
C THR A 581 -10.60 -22.61 29.23
N SER A 582 -11.28 -21.46 29.15
CA SER A 582 -12.41 -21.26 28.21
C SER A 582 -12.00 -21.34 26.72
N TRP A 583 -10.68 -21.36 26.44
CA TRP A 583 -10.09 -21.39 25.11
C TRP A 583 -9.71 -22.79 24.63
N GLU A 584 -9.76 -23.80 25.51
CA GLU A 584 -9.46 -25.20 25.17
C GLU A 584 -10.28 -25.68 23.97
N LYS A 585 -11.54 -25.24 23.89
CA LYS A 585 -12.46 -25.52 22.79
C LYS A 585 -11.99 -25.09 21.40
N PHE A 586 -10.91 -24.32 21.23
CA PHE A 586 -10.38 -23.99 19.90
C PHE A 586 -9.42 -25.06 19.36
N PHE A 587 -8.95 -25.97 20.22
CA PHE A 587 -8.07 -27.09 19.89
C PHE A 587 -8.89 -28.34 19.57
N GLU A 588 -9.81 -28.17 18.60
CA GLU A 588 -10.77 -29.17 18.12
C GLU A 588 -10.07 -30.14 17.17
N GLU A 589 -9.32 -31.05 17.80
CA GLU A 589 -8.87 -32.33 17.24
C GLU A 589 -8.97 -33.43 18.27
#